data_AF-A0A1Q3AQ84-F1
#
_entry.id   AF-A0A1Q3AQ84-F1
#
_cell.length_a   1.000
_cell.length_b   1.000
_cell.length_c   1.000
_cell.angle_alpha   90.00
_cell.angle_beta   90.00
_cell.angle_gamma   90.00
#
_symmetry.space_group_name_H-M   'P 1'
#
loop_
_entity.id
_entity.type
_entity.pdbx_description
1 polymer ?
#
loop_
_entity_poly.entity_id
_entity_poly.type
_entity_poly.pdbx_seq_one_letter_code
_entity_poly.pdbx_strand_id
1 'polypeptide(L)'
;WDSLAEWNLQFQLPWLIASDFNDYANLYEHKSIWPTSLARCTKFQYNINRCNLLDLGFSGSPFTGTNCRKGLDKVSARLDRFMSSTSWKETFPNAIVVHLTRTHSDQHLILLDTMVNMPLITKPFQFIATWLSHQDFINVVKNCWEGDGFNLDDGIK
;
A
#
# COMPACT_ATOMS: atom_id res chain seq x y z
N TRP A 1 -9.37 10.04 7.10
CA TRP A 1 -8.28 10.39 6.16
C TRP A 1 -7.61 11.70 6.52
N ASP A 2 -8.33 12.78 6.82
CA ASP A 2 -7.69 14.06 7.17
C ASP A 2 -6.77 13.94 8.39
N SER A 3 -7.22 13.28 9.46
CA SER A 3 -6.36 12.98 10.62
C SER A 3 -5.12 12.16 10.26
N LEU A 4 -5.22 11.22 9.29
CA LEU A 4 -4.06 10.43 8.85
C LEU A 4 -3.05 11.25 8.04
N ALA A 5 -3.52 12.26 7.31
CA ALA A 5 -2.65 13.19 6.61
C ALA A 5 -1.91 14.09 7.61
N GLU A 6 -2.57 14.52 8.68
CA GLU A 6 -1.94 15.29 9.77
C GLU A 6 -0.91 14.48 10.54
N TRP A 7 -1.15 13.17 10.72
CA TRP A 7 -0.24 12.28 11.44
C TRP A 7 1.15 12.20 10.82
N ASN A 8 1.26 12.23 9.50
CA ASN A 8 2.58 12.22 8.86
C ASN A 8 3.38 13.51 9.10
N LEU A 9 2.71 14.61 9.46
CA LEU A 9 3.38 15.86 9.84
C LEU A 9 3.74 15.89 11.33
N GLN A 10 2.98 15.18 12.16
CA GLN A 10 3.12 15.22 13.62
C GLN A 10 4.02 14.12 14.18
N PHE A 11 3.97 12.91 13.63
CA PHE A 11 4.74 11.77 14.13
C PHE A 11 6.11 11.72 13.46
N GLN A 12 7.15 12.05 14.23
CA GLN A 12 8.54 11.88 13.81
C GLN A 12 9.04 10.42 13.93
N LEU A 13 8.24 9.53 14.53
CA LEU A 13 8.59 8.13 14.72
C LEU A 13 8.00 7.25 13.61
N PRO A 14 8.66 6.13 13.26
CA PRO A 14 8.12 5.14 12.35
C PRO A 14 6.75 4.61 12.82
N TRP A 15 5.74 4.65 11.95
CA TRP A 15 4.37 4.25 12.30
C TRP A 15 3.69 3.42 11.22
N LEU A 16 2.70 2.64 11.65
CA LEU A 16 1.91 1.76 10.80
C LEU A 16 0.46 1.73 11.30
N ILE A 17 -0.47 1.56 10.36
CA ILE A 17 -1.89 1.35 10.62
C ILE A 17 -2.30 -0.03 10.12
N ALA A 18 -3.04 -0.73 10.97
CA ALA A 18 -3.78 -1.94 10.65
C ALA A 18 -5.27 -1.60 10.73
N SER A 19 -5.99 -1.64 9.61
CA SER A 19 -7.42 -1.30 9.62
C SER A 19 -8.17 -2.02 8.51
N ASP A 20 -9.45 -2.27 8.77
CA ASP A 20 -10.47 -2.43 7.73
C ASP A 20 -10.76 -1.05 7.14
N PHE A 21 -10.34 -0.82 5.90
CA PHE A 21 -10.60 0.44 5.21
C PHE A 21 -11.98 0.48 4.54
N ASN A 22 -12.68 -0.66 4.49
CA ASN A 22 -13.91 -0.86 3.72
C ASN A 22 -13.80 -0.37 2.27
N ASP A 23 -12.60 -0.40 1.69
CA ASP A 23 -12.34 0.06 0.32
C ASP A 23 -11.18 -0.70 -0.32
N TYR A 24 -11.04 -0.59 -1.65
CA TYR A 24 -10.04 -1.33 -2.42
C TYR A 24 -9.34 -0.42 -3.44
N ALA A 25 -8.04 -0.62 -3.64
CA ALA A 25 -7.18 0.26 -4.42
C ALA A 25 -7.11 -0.18 -5.89
N ASN A 26 -7.46 -1.43 -6.20
CA ASN A 26 -7.42 -1.96 -7.55
C ASN A 26 -8.68 -2.76 -7.89
N LEU A 27 -9.08 -2.77 -9.16
CA LEU A 27 -10.19 -3.59 -9.64
C LEU A 27 -9.98 -5.09 -9.34
N TYR A 28 -8.74 -5.57 -9.36
CA TYR A 28 -8.40 -6.96 -9.04
C TYR A 28 -8.58 -7.32 -7.55
N GLU A 29 -8.69 -6.31 -6.69
CA GLU A 29 -8.94 -6.50 -5.26
C GLU A 29 -10.44 -6.59 -4.94
N HIS A 30 -11.31 -6.57 -5.95
CA HIS A 30 -12.74 -6.77 -5.83
C HIS A 30 -13.24 -7.80 -6.84
N LYS A 31 -13.89 -8.86 -6.35
CA LYS A 31 -14.44 -9.94 -7.16
C LYS A 31 -15.95 -10.02 -6.96
N SER A 32 -16.68 -9.73 -8.03
CA SER A 32 -18.12 -9.94 -8.13
C SER A 32 -18.51 -10.13 -9.60
N ILE A 33 -19.75 -10.56 -9.86
CA ILE A 33 -20.31 -10.59 -11.21
C ILE A 33 -20.65 -9.19 -11.74
N TRP A 34 -20.75 -8.21 -10.85
CA TRP A 34 -21.12 -6.84 -11.16
C TRP A 34 -19.88 -6.01 -11.48
N PRO A 35 -20.02 -4.95 -12.30
CA PRO A 35 -18.93 -4.04 -12.59
C PRO A 35 -18.32 -3.43 -11.32
N THR A 36 -17.01 -3.49 -11.21
CA THR A 36 -16.25 -2.84 -10.13
C THR A 36 -16.10 -1.34 -10.43
N SER A 37 -16.32 -0.47 -9.44
CA SER A 37 -16.18 0.98 -9.60
C SER A 37 -14.71 1.44 -9.66
N LEU A 38 -14.28 1.95 -10.82
CA LEU A 38 -12.96 2.58 -10.98
C LEU A 38 -12.84 3.86 -10.15
N ALA A 39 -13.90 4.68 -10.09
CA ALA A 39 -13.93 5.90 -9.31
C ALA A 39 -13.66 5.64 -7.82
N ARG A 40 -14.15 4.51 -7.30
CA ARG A 40 -13.88 4.06 -5.94
C ARG A 40 -12.39 3.74 -5.73
N CYS A 41 -11.78 2.96 -6.63
CA CYS A 41 -10.34 2.70 -6.60
C CYS A 41 -9.52 3.98 -6.62
N THR A 42 -9.82 4.91 -7.54
CA THR A 42 -9.09 6.17 -7.68
C THR A 42 -9.21 7.04 -6.43
N LYS A 43 -10.40 7.11 -5.81
CA LYS A 43 -10.60 7.86 -4.57
C LYS A 43 -9.80 7.26 -3.41
N PHE A 44 -9.74 5.93 -3.31
CA PHE A 44 -8.97 5.27 -2.26
C PHE A 44 -7.46 5.45 -2.46
N GLN A 45 -6.96 5.25 -3.69
CA GLN A 45 -5.56 5.54 -4.05
C GLN A 45 -5.18 7.00 -3.75
N TYR A 46 -6.04 7.95 -4.11
CA TYR A 46 -5.83 9.37 -3.79
C TYR A 46 -5.65 9.59 -2.29
N ASN A 47 -6.49 8.98 -1.45
CA ASN A 47 -6.38 9.12 0.00
C ASN A 47 -5.12 8.48 0.58
N ILE A 48 -4.72 7.30 0.10
CA ILE A 48 -3.47 6.63 0.49
C ILE A 48 -2.29 7.54 0.16
N ASN A 49 -2.23 8.05 -1.08
CA ASN A 49 -1.15 8.92 -1.54
C ASN A 49 -1.12 10.25 -0.76
N ARG A 50 -2.27 10.88 -0.54
CA ARG A 50 -2.39 12.12 0.24
C ARG A 50 -1.90 11.95 1.68
N CYS A 51 -2.03 10.75 2.23
CA CYS A 51 -1.53 10.43 3.56
C CYS A 51 -0.12 9.86 3.54
N ASN A 52 0.61 9.87 2.41
CA ASN A 52 1.95 9.27 2.25
C ASN A 52 2.07 7.87 2.88
N LEU A 53 1.07 7.03 2.64
CA LEU A 53 0.99 5.67 3.14
C LEU A 53 1.51 4.67 2.11
N LEU A 54 2.29 3.70 2.56
CA LEU A 54 2.75 2.56 1.77
C LEU A 54 1.94 1.32 2.13
N ASP A 55 1.25 0.71 1.16
CA ASP A 55 0.66 -0.62 1.33
C ASP A 55 1.81 -1.65 1.42
N LEU A 56 1.86 -2.40 2.52
CA LEU A 56 2.92 -3.38 2.76
C LEU A 56 2.82 -4.62 1.85
N GLY A 57 1.75 -4.72 1.05
CA GLY A 57 1.44 -5.92 0.28
C GLY A 57 0.98 -7.05 1.20
N PHE A 58 0.96 -8.28 0.67
CA PHE A 58 0.61 -9.47 1.42
C PHE A 58 1.01 -10.75 0.68
N SER A 59 0.95 -11.87 1.40
CA SER A 59 0.96 -13.24 0.87
C SER A 59 -0.32 -13.98 1.26
N GLY A 60 -0.70 -15.00 0.48
CA GLY A 60 -1.92 -15.78 0.72
C GLY A 60 -3.13 -15.29 -0.09
N SER A 61 -4.33 -15.40 0.49
CA SER A 61 -5.60 -15.04 -0.19
C SER A 61 -5.61 -13.58 -0.64
N PRO A 62 -6.03 -13.24 -1.87
CA PRO A 62 -6.15 -11.84 -2.30
C PRO A 62 -7.34 -11.10 -1.67
N PHE A 63 -8.22 -11.81 -0.97
CA PHE A 63 -9.42 -11.22 -0.35
C PHE A 63 -9.37 -11.40 1.17
N THR A 64 -9.79 -10.35 1.87
CA THR A 64 -9.86 -10.29 3.35
C THR A 64 -11.30 -10.10 3.86
N GLY A 65 -12.22 -9.70 2.98
CA GLY A 65 -13.65 -9.56 3.27
C GLY A 65 -14.55 -10.26 2.24
N THR A 66 -15.74 -10.66 2.68
CA THR A 66 -16.79 -11.20 1.81
C THR A 66 -18.18 -10.86 2.37
N ASN A 67 -19.18 -10.78 1.50
CA ASN A 67 -20.58 -10.63 1.91
C ASN A 67 -21.23 -11.95 2.41
N CYS A 68 -20.45 -13.02 2.55
CA CYS A 68 -20.86 -14.35 3.00
C CYS A 68 -21.96 -15.03 2.15
N ARG A 69 -22.23 -14.53 0.94
CA ARG A 69 -23.17 -15.15 0.00
C ARG A 69 -22.46 -16.21 -0.85
N LYS A 70 -23.25 -17.07 -1.49
CA LYS A 70 -22.78 -18.17 -2.35
C LYS A 70 -23.15 -17.91 -3.81
N GLY A 71 -22.50 -18.63 -4.72
CA GLY A 71 -22.80 -18.57 -6.15
C GLY A 71 -22.52 -17.19 -6.74
N LEU A 72 -23.41 -16.75 -7.63
CA LEU A 72 -23.30 -15.48 -8.36
C LEU A 72 -23.41 -14.24 -7.45
N ASP A 73 -24.09 -14.37 -6.31
CA ASP A 73 -24.23 -13.28 -5.34
C ASP A 73 -23.01 -13.10 -4.44
N LYS A 74 -22.01 -14.00 -4.54
CA LYS A 74 -20.79 -13.91 -3.75
C LYS A 74 -19.96 -12.70 -4.19
N VAL A 75 -19.67 -11.84 -3.22
CA VAL A 75 -18.73 -10.72 -3.38
C VAL A 75 -17.56 -10.94 -2.44
N SER A 76 -16.35 -10.71 -2.91
CA SER A 76 -15.13 -10.77 -2.10
C SER A 76 -14.22 -9.59 -2.44
N ALA A 77 -13.58 -9.02 -1.42
CA ALA A 77 -12.72 -7.86 -1.60
C ALA A 77 -11.55 -7.87 -0.61
N ARG A 78 -10.48 -7.13 -0.92
CA ARG A 78 -9.40 -6.82 0.03
C ARG A 78 -9.72 -5.52 0.79
N LEU A 79 -10.25 -5.66 1.99
CA LEU A 79 -10.71 -4.54 2.83
C LEU A 79 -9.73 -4.23 3.97
N ASP A 80 -9.25 -5.28 4.65
CA ASP A 80 -8.23 -5.18 5.69
C ASP A 80 -6.81 -5.04 5.12
N ARG A 81 -6.03 -4.10 5.65
CA ARG A 81 -4.65 -3.83 5.22
C ARG A 81 -3.76 -3.36 6.37
N PHE A 82 -2.48 -3.67 6.23
CA PHE A 82 -1.41 -2.95 6.91
C PHE A 82 -0.82 -1.93 5.95
N MET A 83 -0.81 -0.67 6.36
CA MET A 83 -0.11 0.42 5.66
C MET A 83 0.85 1.11 6.61
N SER A 84 1.96 1.60 6.10
CA SER A 84 2.99 2.21 6.93
C SER A 84 3.48 3.54 6.39
N SER A 85 4.12 4.32 7.25
CA SER A 85 5.03 5.38 6.80
C SER A 85 6.24 4.77 6.09
N THR A 86 6.94 5.58 5.30
CA THR A 86 8.21 5.20 4.66
C THR A 86 9.26 4.81 5.69
N SER A 87 9.41 5.61 6.75
CA SER A 87 10.35 5.37 7.86
C SER A 87 10.12 4.02 8.57
N TRP A 88 8.86 3.58 8.68
CA TRP A 88 8.53 2.26 9.23
C TRP A 88 8.99 1.14 8.32
N LYS A 89 8.78 1.27 7.01
CA LYS A 89 9.24 0.26 6.06
C LYS A 89 10.76 0.16 6.00
N GLU A 90 11.46 1.28 6.16
CA GLU A 90 12.92 1.32 6.26
C GLU A 90 13.44 0.64 7.54
N THR A 91 12.70 0.78 8.65
CA THR A 91 13.02 0.11 9.92
C THR A 91 12.77 -1.40 9.85
N PHE A 92 11.70 -1.83 9.16
CA PHE A 92 11.33 -3.24 9.00
C PHE A 92 11.26 -3.65 7.51
N PRO A 93 12.41 -3.68 6.80
CA PRO A 93 12.43 -3.91 5.35
C PRO A 93 11.90 -5.29 4.97
N ASN A 94 12.11 -6.28 5.84
CA ASN A 94 11.70 -7.67 5.65
C ASN A 94 10.31 -7.98 6.21
N ALA A 95 9.58 -6.99 6.75
CA ALA A 95 8.23 -7.23 7.24
C ALA A 95 7.33 -7.74 6.12
N ILE A 96 6.60 -8.82 6.42
CA ILE A 96 5.59 -9.40 5.53
C ILE A 96 4.23 -9.37 6.19
N VAL A 97 3.21 -9.28 5.35
CA VAL A 97 1.81 -9.47 5.75
C VAL A 97 1.34 -10.80 5.19
N VAL A 98 0.64 -11.58 6.02
CA VAL A 98 0.05 -12.86 5.61
C VAL A 98 -1.45 -12.80 5.84
N HIS A 99 -2.22 -13.02 4.77
CA HIS A 99 -3.66 -13.23 4.87
C HIS A 99 -3.91 -14.68 5.22
N LEU A 100 -4.34 -14.95 6.45
CA LEU A 100 -4.58 -16.30 6.93
C LEU A 100 -5.83 -16.89 6.29
N THR A 101 -5.76 -18.20 6.04
CA THR A 101 -6.84 -18.93 5.37
C THR A 101 -8.01 -19.11 6.35
N ARG A 102 -9.22 -18.82 5.86
CA ARG A 102 -10.47 -18.92 6.61
C ARG A 102 -10.77 -20.38 6.96
N THR A 103 -10.78 -20.72 8.26
CA THR A 103 -11.24 -22.04 8.72
C THR A 103 -12.67 -21.98 9.29
N HIS A 104 -12.99 -20.99 10.14
CA HIS A 104 -14.31 -20.92 10.80
C HIS A 104 -14.91 -19.51 11.04
N SER A 105 -14.22 -18.40 10.74
CA SER A 105 -14.73 -17.02 10.93
C SER A 105 -15.15 -16.33 9.63
N ASP A 106 -16.05 -15.35 9.71
CA ASP A 106 -16.46 -14.53 8.56
C ASP A 106 -15.46 -13.43 8.18
N GLN A 107 -14.43 -13.21 9.01
CA GLN A 107 -13.33 -12.28 8.79
C GLN A 107 -12.01 -13.03 8.57
N HIS A 108 -11.23 -12.63 7.57
CA HIS A 108 -9.87 -13.14 7.38
C HIS A 108 -8.94 -12.49 8.40
N LEU A 109 -8.21 -13.29 9.17
CA LEU A 109 -7.16 -12.79 10.04
C LEU A 109 -5.98 -12.33 9.17
N ILE A 110 -5.48 -11.13 9.43
CA ILE A 110 -4.25 -10.60 8.84
C ILE A 110 -3.13 -10.61 9.87
N LEU A 111 -1.99 -11.20 9.53
CA LEU A 111 -0.81 -11.30 10.38
C LEU A 111 0.28 -10.39 9.82
N LEU A 112 0.92 -9.61 10.69
CA LEU A 112 2.16 -8.89 10.39
C LEU A 112 3.32 -9.62 11.08
N ASP A 113 4.30 -10.05 10.30
CA ASP A 113 5.55 -10.61 10.81
C ASP A 113 6.70 -9.67 10.47
N THR A 114 7.31 -9.06 11.49
CA THR A 114 8.44 -8.13 11.37
C THR A 114 9.79 -8.79 11.55
N MET A 115 9.83 -10.07 11.94
CA MET A 115 11.04 -10.80 12.34
C MET A 115 11.40 -11.91 11.36
N VAL A 116 10.88 -11.87 10.13
CA VAL A 116 11.27 -12.84 9.11
C VAL A 116 12.77 -12.71 8.85
N ASN A 117 13.53 -13.67 9.37
CA ASN A 117 14.91 -13.92 8.99
C ASN A 117 14.92 -14.48 7.56
N MET A 118 14.49 -13.67 6.60
CA MET A 118 14.80 -13.93 5.21
C MET A 118 16.31 -13.72 5.06
N PRO A 119 17.04 -14.60 4.35
CA PRO A 119 18.34 -14.20 3.83
C PRO A 119 18.14 -12.86 3.11
N LEU A 120 19.08 -11.93 3.26
CA LEU A 120 19.09 -10.65 2.56
C LEU A 120 19.08 -10.92 1.05
N ILE A 121 17.91 -11.20 0.49
CA ILE A 121 17.68 -11.16 -0.94
C ILE A 121 17.74 -9.68 -1.23
N THR A 122 18.83 -9.25 -1.87
CA THR A 122 18.94 -7.91 -2.41
C THR A 122 17.73 -7.69 -3.30
N LYS A 123 16.74 -6.96 -2.80
CA LYS A 123 15.55 -6.62 -3.58
C LYS A 123 16.07 -5.83 -4.78
N PRO A 124 15.80 -6.26 -6.02
CA PRO A 124 16.26 -5.52 -7.17
C PRO A 124 15.67 -4.11 -7.10
N PHE A 125 16.51 -3.11 -7.41
CA PHE A 125 16.04 -1.74 -7.55
C PHE A 125 14.92 -1.72 -8.60
N GLN A 126 13.75 -1.22 -8.21
CA GLN A 126 12.60 -1.05 -9.09
C GLN A 126 12.34 0.44 -9.22
N PHE A 127 12.40 0.94 -10.45
CA PHE A 127 11.99 2.30 -10.77
C PHE A 127 10.77 2.24 -11.69
N ILE A 128 9.89 3.24 -11.57
CA ILE A 128 8.73 3.36 -12.45
C ILE A 128 9.25 3.95 -13.78
N ALA A 129 9.19 3.18 -14.86
CA ALA A 129 9.73 3.60 -16.16
C ALA A 129 9.08 4.88 -16.71
N THR A 130 7.84 5.17 -16.33
CA THR A 130 7.09 6.37 -16.75
C THR A 130 7.79 7.67 -16.35
N TRP A 131 8.63 7.67 -15.32
CA TRP A 131 9.40 8.85 -14.95
C TRP A 131 10.34 9.33 -16.07
N LEU A 132 10.84 8.42 -16.91
CA LEU A 132 11.66 8.77 -18.07
C LEU A 132 10.92 9.65 -19.08
N SER A 133 9.59 9.65 -19.07
CA SER A 133 8.76 10.47 -19.94
C SER A 133 8.43 11.84 -19.35
N HIS A 134 8.74 12.10 -18.08
CA HIS A 134 8.49 13.40 -17.46
C HIS A 134 9.55 14.40 -17.91
N GLN A 135 9.11 15.58 -18.37
CA GLN A 135 10.00 16.59 -18.96
C GLN A 135 11.13 17.02 -18.01
N ASP A 136 10.83 17.10 -16.71
CA ASP A 136 11.81 17.51 -15.69
C ASP A 136 12.64 16.38 -15.09
N PHE A 137 12.40 15.11 -15.46
CA PHE A 137 13.06 13.97 -14.82
C PHE A 137 14.59 14.08 -14.89
N ILE A 138 15.12 14.42 -16.08
CA ILE A 138 16.57 14.56 -16.29
C ILE A 138 17.14 15.68 -15.41
N ASN A 139 16.41 16.81 -15.27
CA ASN A 139 16.85 17.93 -14.47
C ASN A 139 16.86 17.57 -12.98
N VAL A 140 15.81 16.91 -12.49
CA VAL A 140 15.73 16.46 -11.10
C VAL A 140 16.87 15.50 -10.77
N VAL A 141 17.10 14.47 -11.61
CA VAL A 141 18.18 13.50 -11.40
C VAL A 141 19.55 14.17 -11.41
N LYS A 142 19.78 15.08 -12.34
CA LYS A 142 21.04 15.83 -12.43
C LYS A 142 21.30 16.66 -11.18
N ASN A 143 20.30 17.43 -10.73
CA ASN A 143 20.41 18.28 -9.54
C ASN A 143 20.64 17.45 -8.26
N CYS A 144 20.00 16.28 -8.13
CA CYS A 144 20.23 15.38 -7.00
C CYS A 144 21.65 14.79 -7.00
N TRP A 145 22.24 14.50 -8.16
CA TRP A 145 23.59 13.93 -8.26
C TRP A 145 24.72 14.96 -8.15
N GLU A 146 24.49 16.22 -8.53
CA GLU A 146 25.48 17.29 -8.44
C GLU A 146 25.61 17.87 -7.01
N GLY A 147 24.79 17.39 -6.06
CA GLY A 147 24.96 17.65 -4.63
C GLY A 147 24.35 18.94 -4.11
N ASP A 148 23.53 19.64 -4.90
CA ASP A 148 22.94 20.94 -4.56
C ASP A 148 21.78 20.86 -3.54
N GLY A 149 21.68 19.80 -2.74
CA GLY A 149 20.67 19.67 -1.69
C GLY A 149 19.24 19.52 -2.19
N PHE A 150 19.05 19.17 -3.47
CA PHE A 150 17.73 18.90 -4.05
C PHE A 150 17.17 17.61 -3.44
N ASN A 151 16.17 17.75 -2.57
CA ASN A 151 15.42 16.61 -2.05
C ASN A 151 14.34 16.24 -3.06
N LEU A 152 14.11 14.95 -3.30
CA LEU A 152 13.14 14.48 -4.31
C LEU A 152 11.70 15.01 -4.04
N ASP A 153 11.41 15.38 -2.79
CA ASP A 153 10.15 15.99 -2.36
C ASP A 153 9.94 17.41 -2.93
N ASP A 154 10.99 18.13 -3.30
CA ASP A 154 10.87 19.50 -3.85
C ASP A 154 10.57 19.53 -5.35
N GLY A 155 10.83 18.42 -6.06
CA GLY A 155 10.64 18.29 -7.51
C GLY A 155 9.28 17.75 -7.94
N ILE A 156 8.41 17.35 -7.00
CA ILE A 156 7.10 16.76 -7.27
C ILE A 156 6.02 17.72 -6.77
N LYS A 157 5.70 18.73 -7.59
CA LYS A 157 4.48 19.52 -7.47
C LYS A 157 3.69 19.47 -8.76
#